data_AF-A0A1Q5JR02-F1
#
_entry.id   AF-A0A1Q5JR02-F1
#
_cell.length_a   1.000
_cell.length_b   1.000
_cell.length_c   1.000
_cell.angle_alpha   90.00
_cell.angle_beta   90.00
_cell.angle_gamma   90.00
#
_symmetry.space_group_name_H-M   'P 1'
#
loop_
_entity.id
_entity.type
_entity.pdbx_description
1 polymer ?
#
loop_
_entity_poly.entity_id
_entity_poly.type
_entity_poly.pdbx_seq_one_letter_code
_entity_poly.pdbx_strand_id
1 'polypeptide(L)'
;MSSPYNSDTYPLPVSVAFSGPDNTGKTKQIGILARRMGPAATSAGPLDRYDPRWNVIKADGMARWWFETGPVEEVADVLATSYLERSRLPFSAPVRLLDRGIPMLEASVAATVAVREDLDAAQATARARILLAPYETDLRAAEEDEHALVLLHCDDAEEGTRRSLAHEVTVTDIYASYQRHLHEQIKRLVDEGRFPMAIRIGDRPTVAVQDEVRQLLAPLHPEVPGRALAGVHVTALGGMSESGKSTAGEYLRTQHGHARLKIGYLIENAANRAGIRDPYRLGPVVQAELIVDSLDRFCQAHHFLDSVTIESLHDFDSTAELARMLGPQLTIAYLDASEATRIRRGTAGSQDVVDRDLVKCARDADKIVSIAHEVISNDGPRLELERRLDRIALDRRWPEHEPSTMPVNALGLPVNLESYLAEFLDRTTGLRPLIDLLAVTGSGARGKYQHGWSDLDVLVVADTSSLDEMRQILADLETELGGVKLGITVLTRAECRAGAITSRLLHVLALIGSGSLVPLWSTPGLSLPAPDAATDIAASLRDGIQAAIEIRRQFLKGSPDLRALYKVTALLAKIQLRFKGIECPSDSDALTVLLDATRQDTGLVTTARTEPLAAEALALLVLRGWLDTLPGETR
;
A
#
# COMPACT_ATOMS: atom_id res chain seq x y z
N MET A 1 -28.69 -7.35 26.43
CA MET A 1 -29.19 -6.82 25.16
C MET A 1 -29.33 -7.99 24.21
N SER A 2 -30.57 -8.26 23.83
CA SER A 2 -31.00 -9.48 23.15
C SER A 2 -30.51 -9.51 21.71
N SER A 3 -29.87 -10.61 21.33
CA SER A 3 -29.46 -10.95 19.97
C SER A 3 -30.70 -11.19 19.09
N PRO A 4 -30.86 -10.53 17.93
CA PRO A 4 -31.88 -10.88 16.96
C PRO A 4 -31.26 -11.76 15.87
N TYR A 5 -30.74 -12.93 16.23
CA TYR A 5 -30.55 -14.00 15.24
C TYR A 5 -31.82 -14.85 15.28
N ASN A 6 -32.81 -14.43 14.49
CA ASN A 6 -33.85 -15.33 14.04
C ASN A 6 -33.17 -16.33 13.10
N SER A 7 -33.12 -17.60 13.52
CA SER A 7 -32.76 -18.73 12.67
C SER A 7 -33.83 -18.95 11.59
N ASP A 8 -33.38 -19.38 10.41
CA ASP A 8 -34.17 -20.00 9.33
C ASP A 8 -34.70 -19.13 8.18
N THR A 9 -34.01 -18.04 7.82
CA THR A 9 -34.08 -17.53 6.44
C THR A 9 -32.69 -17.43 5.86
N TYR A 10 -32.33 -18.41 5.02
CA TYR A 10 -31.17 -18.24 4.15
C TYR A 10 -31.42 -16.98 3.30
N PRO A 11 -30.42 -16.10 3.14
CA PRO A 11 -30.55 -14.96 2.24
C PRO A 11 -30.98 -15.45 0.86
N LEU A 12 -31.93 -14.75 0.25
CA LEU A 12 -32.41 -15.09 -1.08
C LEU A 12 -31.27 -14.95 -2.09
N PRO A 13 -31.16 -15.86 -3.08
CA PRO A 13 -30.18 -15.72 -4.15
C PRO A 13 -30.33 -14.40 -4.88
N VAL A 14 -29.21 -13.81 -5.31
CA VAL A 14 -29.18 -12.52 -6.02
C VAL A 14 -28.55 -12.65 -7.40
N SER A 15 -29.06 -11.88 -8.36
CA SER A 15 -28.44 -11.71 -9.68
C SER A 15 -27.71 -10.38 -9.74
N VAL A 16 -26.44 -10.40 -10.15
CA VAL A 16 -25.62 -9.21 -10.33
C VAL A 16 -25.13 -9.16 -11.76
N ALA A 17 -25.45 -8.08 -12.47
CA ALA A 17 -25.02 -7.89 -13.84
C ALA A 17 -23.89 -6.87 -13.95
N PHE A 18 -22.83 -7.24 -14.65
CA PHE A 18 -21.72 -6.35 -14.98
C PHE A 18 -21.93 -5.84 -16.40
N SER A 19 -22.32 -4.58 -16.52
CA SER A 19 -22.56 -3.86 -17.76
C SER A 19 -21.42 -2.90 -18.06
N GLY A 20 -21.40 -2.35 -19.28
CA GLY A 20 -20.40 -1.40 -19.72
C GLY A 20 -19.97 -1.65 -21.16
N PRO A 21 -19.32 -0.65 -21.78
CA PRO A 21 -18.77 -0.76 -23.13
C PRO A 21 -17.70 -1.85 -23.21
N ASP A 22 -17.27 -2.19 -24.41
CA ASP A 22 -16.25 -3.21 -24.61
C ASP A 22 -14.90 -2.76 -24.05
N ASN A 23 -14.02 -3.72 -23.74
CA ASN A 23 -12.70 -3.50 -23.15
C ASN A 23 -12.66 -2.84 -21.75
N THR A 24 -13.79 -2.82 -21.03
CA THR A 24 -13.86 -2.37 -19.61
C THR A 24 -13.46 -3.43 -18.57
N GLY A 25 -13.12 -4.65 -19.01
CA GLY A 25 -12.69 -5.73 -18.11
C GLY A 25 -13.81 -6.48 -17.36
N LYS A 26 -15.08 -6.37 -17.79
CA LYS A 26 -16.25 -7.04 -17.16
C LYS A 26 -16.02 -8.53 -16.90
N THR A 27 -15.68 -9.28 -17.95
CA THR A 27 -15.45 -10.72 -17.89
C THR A 27 -14.32 -11.07 -16.91
N LYS A 28 -13.29 -10.22 -16.81
CA LYS A 28 -12.20 -10.38 -15.86
C LYS A 28 -12.68 -10.22 -14.41
N GLN A 29 -13.47 -9.19 -14.11
CA GLN A 29 -14.01 -8.96 -12.77
C GLN A 29 -14.96 -10.09 -12.34
N ILE A 30 -15.84 -10.54 -13.25
CA ILE A 30 -16.70 -11.72 -13.03
C ILE A 30 -15.83 -12.95 -12.75
N GLY A 31 -14.81 -13.22 -13.55
CA GLY A 31 -13.93 -14.37 -13.40
C GLY A 31 -13.22 -14.39 -12.05
N ILE A 32 -12.64 -13.26 -11.63
CA ILE A 32 -11.97 -13.14 -10.33
C ILE A 32 -12.97 -13.31 -9.18
N LEU A 33 -14.17 -12.72 -9.27
CA LEU A 33 -15.18 -12.82 -8.21
C LEU A 33 -15.74 -14.25 -8.10
N ALA A 34 -16.12 -14.85 -9.23
CA ALA A 34 -16.63 -16.21 -9.29
C ALA A 34 -15.62 -17.21 -8.72
N ARG A 35 -14.34 -17.10 -9.12
CA ARG A 35 -13.25 -17.95 -8.60
C ARG A 35 -13.08 -17.76 -7.10
N ARG A 36 -13.21 -16.53 -6.61
CA ARG A 36 -13.10 -16.23 -5.18
C ARG A 36 -14.22 -16.89 -4.36
N MET A 37 -15.45 -16.82 -4.87
CA MET A 37 -16.65 -17.34 -4.21
C MET A 37 -16.79 -18.86 -4.37
N GLY A 38 -16.18 -19.45 -5.40
CA GLY A 38 -16.25 -20.89 -5.65
C GLY A 38 -17.71 -21.34 -5.86
N PRO A 39 -18.19 -22.37 -5.14
CA PRO A 39 -19.57 -22.86 -5.27
C PRO A 39 -20.66 -21.82 -4.97
N ALA A 40 -20.33 -20.74 -4.25
CA ALA A 40 -21.30 -19.69 -3.91
C ALA A 40 -21.65 -18.77 -5.09
N ALA A 41 -20.93 -18.86 -6.22
CA ALA A 41 -21.20 -18.07 -7.42
C ALA A 41 -21.35 -18.95 -8.67
N THR A 42 -22.22 -18.54 -9.59
CA THR A 42 -22.29 -19.10 -10.95
C THR A 42 -22.28 -17.97 -11.97
N SER A 43 -21.45 -18.10 -13.01
CA SER A 43 -21.55 -17.26 -14.20
C SER A 43 -22.58 -17.85 -15.16
N ALA A 44 -23.55 -17.05 -15.60
CA ALA A 44 -24.52 -17.48 -16.60
C ALA A 44 -23.88 -17.65 -18.00
N GLY A 45 -22.66 -17.16 -18.22
CA GLY A 45 -22.00 -17.23 -19.52
C GLY A 45 -22.60 -16.27 -20.56
N PRO A 46 -22.16 -16.38 -21.83
CA PRO A 46 -22.54 -15.45 -22.89
C PRO A 46 -24.01 -15.59 -23.31
N LEU A 47 -24.59 -14.48 -23.77
CA LEU A 47 -25.97 -14.40 -24.25
C LEU A 47 -26.27 -15.36 -25.41
N ASP A 48 -25.26 -15.68 -26.21
CA ASP A 48 -25.38 -16.51 -27.40
C ASP A 48 -25.74 -17.99 -27.13
N ARG A 49 -25.86 -18.39 -25.86
CA ARG A 49 -26.32 -19.72 -25.43
C ARG A 49 -27.84 -19.82 -25.26
N TYR A 50 -28.53 -18.68 -25.26
CA TYR A 50 -29.91 -18.57 -24.80
C TYR A 50 -30.94 -18.45 -25.92
N ASP A 51 -30.49 -18.34 -27.17
CA ASP A 51 -31.36 -18.37 -28.34
C ASP A 51 -30.73 -19.26 -29.44
N PRO A 52 -31.44 -20.29 -29.95
CA PRO A 52 -30.89 -21.21 -30.94
C PRO A 52 -30.52 -20.52 -32.27
N ARG A 53 -31.08 -19.33 -32.57
CA ARG A 53 -30.76 -18.55 -33.78
C ARG A 53 -29.29 -18.13 -33.82
N TRP A 54 -28.64 -17.98 -32.66
CA TRP A 54 -27.21 -17.67 -32.58
C TRP A 54 -26.31 -18.66 -33.32
N ASN A 55 -26.71 -19.93 -33.42
CA ASN A 55 -25.91 -20.93 -34.15
C ASN A 55 -25.80 -20.60 -35.64
N VAL A 56 -26.89 -20.15 -36.25
CA VAL A 56 -26.93 -19.76 -37.67
C VAL A 56 -26.21 -18.43 -37.86
N ILE A 57 -26.49 -17.44 -37.00
CA ILE A 57 -25.86 -16.11 -37.03
C ILE A 57 -24.33 -16.21 -36.96
N LYS A 58 -23.80 -17.09 -36.09
CA LYS A 58 -22.35 -17.30 -35.95
C LYS A 58 -21.75 -17.95 -37.19
N ALA A 59 -22.44 -18.91 -37.81
CA ALA A 59 -21.96 -19.60 -39.01
C ALA A 59 -21.82 -18.64 -40.21
N ASP A 60 -22.75 -17.69 -40.34
CA ASP A 60 -22.79 -16.73 -41.46
C ASP A 60 -22.00 -15.44 -41.21
N GLY A 61 -21.40 -15.31 -40.02
CA GLY A 61 -20.58 -14.16 -39.62
C GLY A 61 -21.35 -13.16 -38.75
N MET A 62 -21.21 -13.30 -37.42
CA MET A 62 -21.95 -12.50 -36.44
C MET A 62 -21.79 -10.98 -36.62
N ALA A 63 -20.56 -10.48 -36.85
CA ALA A 63 -20.33 -9.05 -37.04
C ALA A 63 -21.06 -8.49 -38.26
N ARG A 64 -21.07 -9.27 -39.36
CA ARG A 64 -21.76 -8.90 -40.60
C ARG A 64 -23.28 -8.92 -40.40
N TRP A 65 -23.82 -9.94 -39.74
CA TRP A 65 -25.25 -9.98 -39.39
C TRP A 65 -25.66 -8.79 -38.51
N TRP A 66 -24.85 -8.49 -37.49
CA TRP A 66 -25.16 -7.44 -36.52
C TRP A 66 -25.18 -6.04 -37.16
N PHE A 67 -24.17 -5.71 -37.97
CA PHE A 67 -24.00 -4.36 -38.49
C PHE A 67 -24.54 -4.14 -39.91
N GLU A 68 -24.64 -5.19 -40.73
CA GLU A 68 -24.96 -5.03 -42.15
C GLU A 68 -26.23 -5.78 -42.55
N THR A 69 -26.31 -7.09 -42.33
CA THR A 69 -27.23 -7.96 -43.08
C THR A 69 -28.50 -8.40 -42.35
N GLY A 70 -28.51 -8.53 -41.02
CA GLY A 70 -29.71 -8.98 -40.29
C GLY A 70 -30.74 -7.86 -40.14
N PRO A 71 -32.06 -8.04 -40.24
CA PRO A 71 -33.02 -6.96 -39.94
C PRO A 71 -32.88 -6.41 -38.51
N VAL A 72 -33.06 -5.11 -38.28
CA VAL A 72 -32.89 -4.53 -36.92
C VAL A 72 -33.95 -5.06 -35.94
N GLU A 73 -35.14 -5.38 -36.44
CA GLU A 73 -36.20 -6.06 -35.68
C GLU A 73 -35.77 -7.44 -35.22
N GLU A 74 -35.10 -8.20 -36.10
CA GLU A 74 -34.57 -9.53 -35.77
C GLU A 74 -33.45 -9.42 -34.74
N VAL A 75 -32.54 -8.44 -34.88
CA VAL A 75 -31.47 -8.21 -33.89
C VAL A 75 -32.06 -7.90 -32.51
N ALA A 76 -33.04 -7.01 -32.43
CA ALA A 76 -33.69 -6.65 -31.16
C ALA A 76 -34.43 -7.85 -30.54
N ASP A 77 -35.16 -8.62 -31.35
CA ASP A 77 -35.89 -9.83 -30.90
C ASP A 77 -34.93 -10.92 -30.38
N VAL A 78 -33.88 -11.26 -31.14
CA VAL A 78 -32.87 -12.24 -30.73
C VAL A 78 -32.23 -11.83 -29.41
N LEU A 79 -31.87 -10.55 -29.26
CA LEU A 79 -31.28 -10.04 -28.02
C LEU A 79 -32.29 -10.10 -26.87
N ALA A 80 -33.48 -9.54 -27.02
CA ALA A 80 -34.50 -9.54 -25.97
C ALA A 80 -34.83 -10.95 -25.49
N THR A 81 -35.03 -11.88 -26.42
CA THR A 81 -35.25 -13.30 -26.12
C THR A 81 -34.08 -13.90 -25.34
N SER A 82 -32.84 -13.64 -25.77
CA SER A 82 -31.63 -14.14 -25.08
C SER A 82 -31.50 -13.62 -23.64
N TYR A 83 -31.80 -12.34 -23.40
CA TYR A 83 -31.77 -11.75 -22.06
C TYR A 83 -32.86 -12.34 -21.15
N LEU A 84 -34.08 -12.49 -21.66
CA LEU A 84 -35.22 -13.03 -20.91
C LEU A 84 -35.04 -14.52 -20.60
N GLU A 85 -34.59 -15.32 -21.55
CA GLU A 85 -34.33 -16.75 -21.30
C GLU A 85 -33.22 -16.95 -20.27
N ARG A 86 -32.20 -16.09 -20.28
CA ARG A 86 -31.14 -16.10 -19.25
C ARG A 86 -31.67 -15.72 -17.87
N SER A 87 -32.55 -14.72 -17.76
CA SER A 87 -33.09 -14.27 -16.47
C SER A 87 -34.00 -15.33 -15.84
N ARG A 88 -34.79 -16.05 -16.67
CA ARG A 88 -35.71 -17.13 -16.29
C ARG A 88 -35.03 -18.40 -15.77
N LEU A 89 -33.72 -18.58 -16.02
CA LEU A 89 -33.02 -19.75 -15.49
C LEU A 89 -33.07 -19.78 -13.96
N PRO A 90 -33.25 -20.97 -13.35
CA PRO A 90 -33.17 -21.11 -11.90
C PRO A 90 -31.75 -20.84 -11.40
N PHE A 91 -31.65 -20.33 -10.17
CA PHE A 91 -30.36 -20.15 -9.50
C PHE A 91 -29.73 -21.50 -9.18
N SER A 92 -28.49 -21.70 -9.64
CA SER A 92 -27.63 -22.84 -9.27
C SER A 92 -26.67 -22.52 -8.12
N ALA A 93 -26.61 -21.25 -7.71
CA ALA A 93 -25.75 -20.74 -6.64
C ALA A 93 -26.40 -19.50 -5.97
N PRO A 94 -25.98 -19.15 -4.74
CA PRO A 94 -26.43 -17.94 -4.04
C PRO A 94 -26.24 -16.64 -4.84
N VAL A 95 -25.16 -16.52 -5.62
CA VAL A 95 -24.92 -15.33 -6.46
C VAL A 95 -24.78 -15.73 -7.92
N ARG A 96 -25.62 -15.16 -8.78
CA ARG A 96 -25.55 -15.31 -10.23
C ARG A 96 -24.90 -14.07 -10.84
N LEU A 97 -23.78 -14.27 -11.54
CA LEU A 97 -23.03 -13.20 -12.19
C LEU A 97 -23.35 -13.19 -13.69
N LEU A 98 -23.77 -12.04 -14.22
CA LEU A 98 -24.17 -11.86 -15.61
C LEU A 98 -23.19 -10.93 -16.34
N ASP A 99 -22.78 -11.33 -17.54
CA ASP A 99 -22.08 -10.45 -18.48
C ASP A 99 -23.14 -9.65 -19.26
N ARG A 100 -23.26 -8.35 -18.94
CA ARG A 100 -24.28 -7.38 -19.37
C ARG A 100 -25.66 -7.59 -18.74
N GLY A 101 -26.26 -6.53 -18.21
CA GLY A 101 -27.59 -6.52 -17.57
C GLY A 101 -28.72 -6.03 -18.47
N ILE A 102 -29.96 -6.07 -17.99
CA ILE A 102 -31.14 -5.64 -18.77
C ILE A 102 -31.01 -4.20 -19.31
N PRO A 103 -30.50 -3.20 -18.56
CA PRO A 103 -30.30 -1.86 -19.14
C PRO A 103 -29.34 -1.83 -20.34
N MET A 104 -28.38 -2.76 -20.38
CA MET A 104 -27.42 -2.87 -21.49
C MET A 104 -28.07 -3.35 -22.79
N LEU A 105 -29.22 -4.05 -22.73
CA LEU A 105 -30.00 -4.41 -23.91
C LEU A 105 -30.48 -3.16 -24.66
N GLU A 106 -31.11 -2.22 -23.94
CA GLU A 106 -31.59 -0.97 -24.52
C GLU A 106 -30.45 -0.17 -25.15
N ALA A 107 -29.31 -0.05 -24.44
CA ALA A 107 -28.13 0.64 -24.96
C ALA A 107 -27.58 -0.01 -26.24
N SER A 108 -27.52 -1.35 -26.27
CA SER A 108 -26.99 -2.10 -27.41
C SER A 108 -27.91 -2.00 -28.63
N VAL A 109 -29.24 -2.10 -28.43
CA VAL A 109 -30.22 -1.92 -29.51
C VAL A 109 -30.19 -0.49 -30.03
N ALA A 110 -30.18 0.52 -29.14
CA ALA A 110 -30.09 1.93 -29.52
C ALA A 110 -28.81 2.23 -30.32
N ALA A 111 -27.65 1.77 -29.85
CA ALA A 111 -26.39 1.95 -30.57
C ALA A 111 -26.40 1.24 -31.95
N THR A 112 -27.06 0.09 -32.05
CA THR A 112 -27.15 -0.66 -33.31
C THR A 112 -28.04 0.07 -34.32
N VAL A 113 -29.22 0.56 -33.92
CA VAL A 113 -30.11 1.29 -34.84
C VAL A 113 -29.54 2.68 -35.19
N ALA A 114 -28.82 3.33 -34.28
CA ALA A 114 -28.11 4.58 -34.58
C ALA A 114 -27.18 4.43 -35.78
N VAL A 115 -26.36 3.37 -35.79
CA VAL A 115 -25.42 3.09 -36.88
C VAL A 115 -26.13 2.64 -38.15
N ARG A 116 -27.17 1.80 -38.03
CA ARG A 116 -27.79 1.12 -39.19
C ARG A 116 -28.86 1.93 -39.89
N GLU A 117 -29.52 2.83 -39.17
CA GLU A 117 -30.56 3.70 -39.67
C GLU A 117 -30.11 5.18 -39.74
N ASP A 118 -28.83 5.48 -39.44
CA ASP A 118 -28.23 6.82 -39.41
C ASP A 118 -29.03 7.82 -38.55
N LEU A 119 -29.27 7.40 -37.29
CA LEU A 119 -30.10 8.15 -36.35
C LEU A 119 -29.25 8.85 -35.29
N ASP A 120 -29.70 10.04 -34.88
CA ASP A 120 -29.14 10.69 -33.69
C ASP A 120 -29.47 9.92 -32.40
N ALA A 121 -28.81 10.27 -31.30
CA ALA A 121 -28.96 9.56 -30.03
C ALA A 121 -30.42 9.50 -29.52
N ALA A 122 -31.22 10.56 -29.70
CA ALA A 122 -32.59 10.62 -29.21
C ALA A 122 -33.53 9.79 -30.09
N GLN A 123 -33.36 9.88 -31.40
CA GLN A 123 -34.07 9.07 -32.39
C GLN A 123 -33.77 7.58 -32.20
N ALA A 124 -32.50 7.23 -32.01
CA ALA A 124 -32.07 5.86 -31.75
C ALA A 124 -32.67 5.28 -30.46
N THR A 125 -32.74 6.08 -29.38
CA THR A 125 -33.44 5.67 -28.15
C THR A 125 -34.92 5.42 -28.38
N ALA A 126 -35.61 6.34 -29.08
CA ALA A 126 -37.03 6.17 -29.38
C ALA A 126 -37.28 4.92 -30.23
N ARG A 127 -36.43 4.69 -31.23
CA ARG A 127 -36.48 3.49 -32.08
C ARG A 127 -36.24 2.21 -31.29
N ALA A 128 -35.23 2.17 -30.42
CA ALA A 128 -34.97 1.02 -29.56
C ALA A 128 -36.14 0.69 -28.64
N ARG A 129 -36.79 1.70 -28.06
CA ARG A 129 -37.99 1.51 -27.22
C ARG A 129 -39.17 0.93 -28.02
N ILE A 130 -39.38 1.37 -29.26
CA ILE A 130 -40.40 0.79 -30.14
C ILE A 130 -40.10 -0.69 -30.43
N LEU A 131 -38.84 -1.02 -30.73
CA LEU A 131 -38.43 -2.40 -31.02
C LEU A 131 -38.55 -3.32 -29.79
N LEU A 132 -38.31 -2.79 -28.59
CA LEU A 132 -38.38 -3.53 -27.33
C LEU A 132 -39.77 -3.52 -26.68
N ALA A 133 -40.71 -2.70 -27.15
CA ALA A 133 -42.07 -2.59 -26.61
C ALA A 133 -42.81 -3.94 -26.47
N PRO A 134 -42.67 -4.92 -27.41
CA PRO A 134 -43.31 -6.23 -27.25
C PRO A 134 -42.87 -7.01 -26.01
N TYR A 135 -41.69 -6.69 -25.45
CA TYR A 135 -41.07 -7.38 -24.32
C TYR A 135 -41.08 -6.54 -23.03
N GLU A 136 -41.66 -5.34 -23.05
CA GLU A 136 -41.49 -4.33 -22.00
C GLU A 136 -41.86 -4.85 -20.60
N THR A 137 -42.99 -5.54 -20.47
CA THR A 137 -43.43 -6.10 -19.18
C THR A 137 -42.44 -7.12 -18.63
N ASP A 138 -41.97 -8.05 -19.47
CA ASP A 138 -41.05 -9.10 -19.06
C ASP A 138 -39.66 -8.54 -18.76
N LEU A 139 -39.20 -7.56 -19.54
CA LEU A 139 -37.91 -6.90 -19.34
C LEU A 139 -37.89 -6.11 -18.03
N ARG A 140 -38.96 -5.37 -17.71
CA ARG A 140 -39.07 -4.65 -16.44
C ARG A 140 -39.05 -5.59 -15.24
N ALA A 141 -39.81 -6.69 -15.30
CA ALA A 141 -39.79 -7.69 -14.24
C ALA A 141 -38.38 -8.30 -14.07
N ALA A 142 -37.72 -8.64 -15.19
CA ALA A 142 -36.36 -9.18 -15.14
C ALA A 142 -35.32 -8.19 -14.61
N GLU A 143 -35.51 -6.89 -14.87
CA GLU A 143 -34.64 -5.83 -14.38
C GLU A 143 -34.82 -5.57 -12.88
N GLU A 144 -36.05 -5.63 -12.37
CA GLU A 144 -36.33 -5.48 -10.93
C GLU A 144 -35.67 -6.59 -10.09
N ASP A 145 -35.51 -7.78 -10.67
CA ASP A 145 -34.84 -8.95 -10.06
C ASP A 145 -33.30 -8.95 -10.24
N GLU A 146 -32.74 -7.90 -10.86
CA GLU A 146 -31.32 -7.78 -11.19
C GLU A 146 -30.66 -6.58 -10.48
N HIS A 147 -29.49 -6.81 -9.86
CA HIS A 147 -28.62 -5.72 -9.41
C HIS A 147 -27.65 -5.33 -10.52
N ALA A 148 -27.92 -4.21 -11.19
CA ALA A 148 -27.09 -3.73 -12.28
C ALA A 148 -25.90 -2.89 -11.79
N LEU A 149 -24.69 -3.31 -12.18
CA LEU A 149 -23.43 -2.59 -12.01
C LEU A 149 -22.87 -2.23 -13.38
N VAL A 150 -22.41 -0.99 -13.57
CA VAL A 150 -21.77 -0.56 -14.82
C VAL A 150 -20.30 -0.20 -14.59
N LEU A 151 -19.42 -0.72 -15.45
CA LEU A 151 -18.02 -0.34 -15.52
C LEU A 151 -17.84 0.67 -16.66
N LEU A 152 -17.23 1.82 -16.37
CA LEU A 152 -17.01 2.90 -17.32
C LEU A 152 -15.54 3.25 -17.40
N HIS A 153 -15.00 3.42 -18.62
CA HIS A 153 -13.64 3.95 -18.82
C HIS A 153 -13.49 5.37 -18.23
N CYS A 154 -14.45 6.24 -18.52
CA CYS A 154 -14.53 7.63 -18.07
C CYS A 154 -16.01 8.05 -17.98
N ASP A 155 -16.29 9.17 -17.32
CA ASP A 155 -17.62 9.82 -17.36
C ASP A 155 -17.91 10.47 -18.71
N ASP A 156 -16.84 10.91 -19.39
CA ASP A 156 -16.94 11.46 -20.73
C ASP A 156 -17.03 10.33 -21.76
N ALA A 157 -18.08 10.36 -22.57
CA ALA A 157 -18.39 9.31 -23.53
C ALA A 157 -17.37 9.26 -24.69
N GLU A 158 -16.84 10.42 -25.10
CA GLU A 158 -15.85 10.52 -26.18
C GLU A 158 -14.51 9.91 -25.73
N GLU A 159 -14.01 10.32 -24.57
CA GLU A 159 -12.81 9.75 -23.96
C GLU A 159 -12.98 8.26 -23.64
N GLY A 160 -14.17 7.85 -23.17
CA GLY A 160 -14.50 6.44 -22.95
C GLY A 160 -14.40 5.62 -24.23
N THR A 161 -14.96 6.14 -25.33
CA THR A 161 -14.90 5.52 -26.66
C THR A 161 -13.45 5.37 -27.12
N ARG A 162 -12.66 6.46 -27.01
CA ARG A 162 -11.24 6.45 -27.38
C ARG A 162 -10.47 5.37 -26.63
N ARG A 163 -10.71 5.23 -25.32
CA ARG A 163 -10.07 4.20 -24.49
C ARG A 163 -10.50 2.79 -24.86
N SER A 164 -11.80 2.56 -25.09
CA SER A 164 -12.32 1.25 -25.50
C SER A 164 -11.70 0.78 -26.82
N LEU A 165 -11.59 1.68 -27.81
CA LEU A 165 -11.04 1.38 -29.12
C LEU A 165 -9.51 1.23 -29.14
N ALA A 166 -8.79 1.87 -28.21
CA ALA A 166 -7.33 1.78 -28.13
C ALA A 166 -6.80 0.36 -27.84
N HIS A 167 -7.67 -0.53 -27.36
CA HIS A 167 -7.33 -1.93 -27.08
C HIS A 167 -7.57 -2.87 -28.27
N GLU A 168 -8.15 -2.38 -29.36
CA GLU A 168 -8.42 -3.17 -30.56
C GLU A 168 -7.23 -3.15 -31.52
N VAL A 169 -6.89 -4.32 -32.07
CA VAL A 169 -5.83 -4.45 -33.08
C VAL A 169 -6.26 -3.83 -34.42
N THR A 170 -7.55 -3.86 -34.72
CA THR A 170 -8.12 -3.30 -35.95
C THR A 170 -9.50 -2.76 -35.65
N VAL A 171 -9.76 -1.51 -36.04
CA VAL A 171 -11.03 -0.82 -35.81
C VAL A 171 -11.62 -0.44 -37.15
N THR A 172 -12.84 -0.91 -37.44
CA THR A 172 -13.62 -0.44 -38.60
C THR A 172 -14.40 0.82 -38.23
N ASP A 173 -14.70 1.67 -39.21
CA ASP A 173 -15.47 2.91 -38.97
C ASP A 173 -16.85 2.62 -38.37
N ILE A 174 -17.49 1.53 -38.82
CA ILE A 174 -18.79 1.07 -38.33
C ILE A 174 -18.70 0.68 -36.85
N TYR A 175 -17.68 -0.09 -36.46
CA TYR A 175 -17.50 -0.49 -35.07
C TYR A 175 -17.14 0.71 -34.17
N ALA A 176 -16.31 1.64 -34.65
CA ALA A 176 -16.02 2.87 -33.94
C ALA A 176 -17.27 3.73 -33.72
N SER A 177 -18.12 3.85 -34.74
CA SER A 177 -19.41 4.56 -34.64
C SER A 177 -20.35 3.89 -33.63
N TYR A 178 -20.44 2.55 -33.68
CA TYR A 178 -21.22 1.78 -32.71
C TYR A 178 -20.73 2.01 -31.28
N GLN A 179 -19.42 1.93 -31.02
CA GLN A 179 -18.88 2.18 -29.69
C GLN A 179 -19.18 3.60 -29.19
N ARG A 180 -19.12 4.61 -30.06
CA ARG A 180 -19.48 6.00 -29.70
C ARG A 180 -20.92 6.08 -29.22
N HIS A 181 -21.87 5.60 -30.02
CA HIS A 181 -23.28 5.59 -29.65
C HIS A 181 -23.55 4.72 -28.42
N LEU A 182 -22.84 3.61 -28.26
CA LEU A 182 -22.97 2.77 -27.08
C LEU A 182 -22.57 3.53 -25.80
N HIS A 183 -21.48 4.29 -25.82
CA HIS A 183 -21.06 5.11 -24.68
C HIS A 183 -22.08 6.22 -24.39
N GLU A 184 -22.62 6.89 -25.40
CA GLU A 184 -23.67 7.90 -25.24
C GLU A 184 -24.92 7.31 -24.57
N GLN A 185 -25.36 6.13 -25.02
CA GLN A 185 -26.54 5.47 -24.48
C GLN A 185 -26.32 4.94 -23.07
N ILE A 186 -25.14 4.39 -22.76
CA ILE A 186 -24.79 3.99 -21.39
C ILE A 186 -24.76 5.20 -20.47
N LYS A 187 -24.15 6.31 -20.90
CA LYS A 187 -24.12 7.54 -20.11
C LYS A 187 -25.54 8.03 -19.81
N ARG A 188 -26.42 8.06 -20.82
CA ARG A 188 -27.83 8.40 -20.63
C ARG A 188 -28.49 7.51 -19.58
N LEU A 189 -28.32 6.20 -19.67
CA LEU A 189 -28.92 5.26 -18.70
C LEU A 189 -28.36 5.45 -17.28
N VAL A 190 -27.08 5.82 -17.14
CA VAL A 190 -26.50 6.21 -15.85
C VAL A 190 -27.15 7.50 -15.33
N ASP A 191 -27.30 8.52 -16.17
CA ASP A 191 -27.93 9.79 -15.80
C ASP A 191 -29.43 9.62 -15.44
N GLU A 192 -30.11 8.65 -16.06
CA GLU A 192 -31.48 8.23 -15.76
C GLU A 192 -31.60 7.37 -14.48
N GLY A 193 -30.47 6.99 -13.87
CA GLY A 193 -30.46 6.17 -12.64
C GLY A 193 -30.77 4.69 -12.88
N ARG A 194 -30.71 4.20 -14.11
CA ARG A 194 -30.93 2.78 -14.47
C ARG A 194 -29.82 1.85 -13.95
N PHE A 195 -28.64 2.42 -13.66
CA PHE A 195 -27.53 1.69 -13.03
C PHE A 195 -27.33 2.18 -11.59
N PRO A 196 -27.80 1.44 -10.57
CA PRO A 196 -27.64 1.84 -9.16
C PRO A 196 -26.18 1.82 -8.69
N MET A 197 -25.31 1.09 -9.40
CA MET A 197 -23.87 1.00 -9.11
C MET A 197 -23.07 1.34 -10.36
N ALA A 198 -22.16 2.30 -10.27
CA ALA A 198 -21.27 2.70 -11.36
C ALA A 198 -19.82 2.82 -10.87
N ILE A 199 -18.89 2.17 -11.58
CA ILE A 199 -17.46 2.21 -11.26
C ILE A 199 -16.70 2.82 -12.44
N ARG A 200 -15.88 3.83 -12.14
CA ARG A 200 -14.92 4.42 -13.08
C ARG A 200 -13.62 3.62 -13.02
N ILE A 201 -13.27 2.94 -14.11
CA ILE A 201 -12.06 2.12 -14.16
C ILE A 201 -10.83 2.96 -14.46
N GLY A 202 -10.89 3.91 -15.41
CA GLY A 202 -9.72 4.68 -15.84
C GLY A 202 -8.49 3.80 -16.09
N ASP A 203 -7.36 4.20 -15.51
CA ASP A 203 -6.09 3.44 -15.51
C ASP A 203 -5.87 2.66 -14.20
N ARG A 204 -6.95 2.41 -13.43
CA ARG A 204 -6.84 1.77 -12.12
C ARG A 204 -6.45 0.30 -12.25
N PRO A 205 -5.65 -0.23 -11.31
CA PRO A 205 -5.30 -1.65 -11.29
C PRO A 205 -6.53 -2.55 -11.16
N THR A 206 -6.45 -3.77 -11.70
CA THR A 206 -7.55 -4.73 -11.66
C THR A 206 -8.02 -5.00 -10.22
N VAL A 207 -7.09 -5.15 -9.28
CA VAL A 207 -7.41 -5.42 -7.87
C VAL A 207 -8.12 -4.25 -7.19
N ALA A 208 -7.78 -3.01 -7.55
CA ALA A 208 -8.45 -1.83 -7.01
C ALA A 208 -9.91 -1.72 -7.49
N VAL A 209 -10.16 -2.06 -8.76
CA VAL A 209 -11.54 -2.16 -9.28
C VAL A 209 -12.28 -3.30 -8.59
N GLN A 210 -11.64 -4.44 -8.41
CA GLN A 210 -12.25 -5.59 -7.73
C GLN A 210 -12.58 -5.32 -6.26
N ASP A 211 -11.77 -4.54 -5.55
CA ASP A 211 -12.04 -4.12 -4.17
C ASP A 211 -13.28 -3.24 -4.08
N GLU A 212 -13.50 -2.35 -5.05
CA GLU A 212 -14.70 -1.50 -5.12
C GLU A 212 -15.94 -2.30 -5.53
N VAL A 213 -15.83 -3.20 -6.52
CA VAL A 213 -16.89 -4.15 -6.87
C VAL A 213 -17.34 -4.90 -5.62
N ARG A 214 -16.39 -5.46 -4.86
CA ARG A 214 -16.69 -6.22 -3.65
C ARG A 214 -17.36 -5.36 -2.56
N GLN A 215 -16.92 -4.13 -2.37
CA GLN A 215 -17.55 -3.20 -1.42
C GLN A 215 -19.00 -2.89 -1.78
N LEU A 216 -19.29 -2.68 -3.08
CA LEU A 216 -20.65 -2.39 -3.56
C LEU A 216 -21.56 -3.63 -3.49
N LEU A 217 -21.02 -4.82 -3.74
CA LEU A 217 -21.81 -6.05 -3.79
C LEU A 217 -21.96 -6.76 -2.44
N ALA A 218 -21.05 -6.54 -1.48
CA ALA A 218 -21.08 -7.20 -0.17
C ALA A 218 -22.39 -6.99 0.62
N PRO A 219 -23.04 -5.81 0.59
CA PRO A 219 -24.35 -5.63 1.21
C PRO A 219 -25.47 -6.46 0.57
N LEU A 220 -25.31 -6.93 -0.67
CA LEU A 220 -26.36 -7.65 -1.40
C LEU A 220 -26.49 -9.10 -0.93
N HIS A 221 -25.39 -9.74 -0.53
CA HIS A 221 -25.41 -11.13 -0.09
C HIS A 221 -24.17 -11.47 0.77
N PRO A 222 -24.31 -12.19 1.91
CA PRO A 222 -23.20 -12.45 2.84
C PRO A 222 -22.08 -13.33 2.27
N GLU A 223 -22.35 -14.12 1.23
CA GLU A 223 -21.33 -14.91 0.52
C GLU A 223 -20.40 -14.04 -0.35
N VAL A 224 -20.76 -12.79 -0.62
CA VAL A 224 -19.91 -11.89 -1.39
C VAL A 224 -18.77 -11.40 -0.49
N PRO A 225 -17.49 -11.63 -0.87
CA PRO A 225 -16.35 -11.17 -0.08
C PRO A 225 -16.32 -9.64 -0.05
N GLY A 226 -16.11 -9.05 1.13
CA GLY A 226 -16.21 -7.60 1.34
C GLY A 226 -15.11 -6.74 0.72
N ARG A 227 -13.88 -7.27 0.60
CA ARG A 227 -12.68 -6.53 0.14
C ARG A 227 -11.81 -7.40 -0.75
N ALA A 228 -10.91 -6.80 -1.54
CA ALA A 228 -9.86 -7.48 -2.31
C ALA A 228 -8.49 -6.88 -2.01
N LEU A 229 -7.60 -7.62 -1.34
CA LEU A 229 -6.23 -7.19 -1.00
C LEU A 229 -6.11 -5.75 -0.44
N ALA A 230 -7.13 -5.28 0.29
CA ALA A 230 -7.19 -3.92 0.76
C ALA A 230 -6.05 -3.59 1.73
N GLY A 231 -5.29 -2.54 1.44
CA GLY A 231 -4.20 -2.05 2.31
C GLY A 231 -2.90 -2.86 2.27
N VAL A 232 -2.84 -3.96 1.51
CA VAL A 232 -1.67 -4.84 1.48
C VAL A 232 -0.66 -4.41 0.42
N HIS A 233 0.64 -4.40 0.76
CA HIS A 233 1.74 -4.31 -0.20
C HIS A 233 2.25 -5.70 -0.57
N VAL A 234 2.64 -5.86 -1.82
CA VAL A 234 3.33 -7.05 -2.29
C VAL A 234 4.73 -6.66 -2.76
N THR A 235 5.76 -7.21 -2.12
CA THR A 235 7.14 -7.16 -2.61
C THR A 235 7.47 -8.47 -3.32
N ALA A 236 7.62 -8.44 -4.63
CA ALA A 236 7.93 -9.62 -5.42
C ALA A 236 9.43 -9.71 -5.74
N LEU A 237 10.05 -10.83 -5.39
CA LEU A 237 11.48 -11.04 -5.54
C LEU A 237 11.79 -11.88 -6.80
N GLY A 238 12.48 -11.25 -7.75
CA GLY A 238 13.01 -11.85 -8.97
C GLY A 238 14.52 -12.08 -8.93
N GLY A 239 15.06 -12.79 -9.92
CA GLY A 239 16.49 -13.06 -10.04
C GLY A 239 16.83 -14.50 -10.41
N MET A 240 18.00 -14.70 -11.01
CA MET A 240 18.53 -16.02 -11.40
C MET A 240 18.81 -16.93 -10.19
N SER A 241 19.19 -18.19 -10.41
CA SER A 241 19.45 -19.13 -9.30
C SER A 241 20.61 -18.64 -8.43
N GLU A 242 20.51 -18.83 -7.11
CA GLU A 242 21.51 -18.37 -6.12
C GLU A 242 21.77 -16.84 -6.06
N SER A 243 20.88 -16.03 -6.62
CA SER A 243 20.92 -14.55 -6.50
C SER A 243 20.56 -13.99 -5.12
N GLY A 244 20.11 -14.81 -4.17
CA GLY A 244 19.79 -14.37 -2.80
C GLY A 244 18.33 -13.97 -2.53
N LYS A 245 17.38 -14.27 -3.43
CA LYS A 245 15.92 -14.07 -3.20
C LYS A 245 15.45 -14.60 -1.85
N SER A 246 15.77 -15.85 -1.53
CA SER A 246 15.40 -16.47 -0.25
C SER A 246 15.96 -15.73 0.96
N THR A 247 17.19 -15.22 0.87
CA THR A 247 17.83 -14.42 1.92
C THR A 247 17.12 -13.09 2.09
N ALA A 248 16.80 -12.41 0.98
CA ALA A 248 16.05 -11.15 1.00
C ALA A 248 14.63 -11.33 1.58
N GLY A 249 13.91 -12.37 1.16
CA GLY A 249 12.58 -12.68 1.68
C GLY A 249 12.59 -13.00 3.17
N GLU A 250 13.62 -13.71 3.65
CA GLU A 250 13.78 -14.00 5.09
C GLU A 250 14.14 -12.76 5.90
N TYR A 251 14.96 -11.87 5.34
CA TYR A 251 15.28 -10.59 5.95
C TYR A 251 14.03 -9.72 6.12
N LEU A 252 13.25 -9.52 5.05
CA LEU A 252 11.99 -8.76 5.12
C LEU A 252 10.99 -9.37 6.12
N ARG A 253 10.92 -10.70 6.23
CA ARG A 253 10.08 -11.38 7.21
C ARG A 253 10.51 -11.09 8.65
N THR A 254 11.80 -11.15 8.92
CA THR A 254 12.34 -11.07 10.29
C THR A 254 12.53 -9.64 10.78
N GLN A 255 12.93 -8.71 9.90
CA GLN A 255 13.17 -7.32 10.25
C GLN A 255 11.93 -6.43 10.06
N HIS A 256 11.12 -6.70 9.04
CA HIS A 256 9.99 -5.84 8.64
C HIS A 256 8.62 -6.51 8.79
N GLY A 257 8.57 -7.74 9.30
CA GLY A 257 7.31 -8.43 9.60
C GLY A 257 6.51 -8.88 8.38
N HIS A 258 7.09 -8.87 7.17
CA HIS A 258 6.40 -9.35 5.97
C HIS A 258 6.01 -10.82 6.11
N ALA A 259 4.85 -11.22 5.62
CA ALA A 259 4.64 -12.65 5.34
C ALA A 259 5.46 -13.07 4.12
N ARG A 260 6.08 -14.25 4.15
CA ARG A 260 6.92 -14.75 3.06
C ARG A 260 6.25 -15.94 2.37
N LEU A 261 5.91 -15.79 1.10
CA LEU A 261 5.11 -16.76 0.35
C LEU A 261 5.83 -17.22 -0.92
N LYS A 262 5.65 -18.50 -1.26
CA LYS A 262 6.18 -19.07 -2.50
C LYS A 262 5.16 -18.96 -3.64
N ILE A 263 5.52 -18.35 -4.77
CA ILE A 263 4.62 -18.22 -5.93
C ILE A 263 4.15 -19.58 -6.43
N GLY A 264 5.02 -20.59 -6.49
CA GLY A 264 4.62 -21.93 -6.89
C GLY A 264 3.52 -22.51 -5.99
N TYR A 265 3.65 -22.32 -4.67
CA TYR A 265 2.61 -22.69 -3.71
C TYR A 265 1.31 -21.89 -3.91
N LEU A 266 1.42 -20.58 -4.16
CA LEU A 266 0.24 -19.73 -4.39
C LEU A 266 -0.56 -20.20 -5.61
N ILE A 267 0.13 -20.43 -6.74
CA ILE A 267 -0.45 -20.89 -7.99
C ILE A 267 -1.08 -22.28 -7.81
N GLU A 268 -0.33 -23.25 -7.28
CA GLU A 268 -0.80 -24.62 -7.10
C GLU A 268 -2.01 -24.70 -6.16
N ASN A 269 -2.00 -23.93 -5.07
CA ASN A 269 -3.09 -23.92 -4.12
C ASN A 269 -4.38 -23.33 -4.74
N ALA A 270 -4.28 -22.22 -5.47
CA ALA A 270 -5.42 -21.66 -6.19
C ALA A 270 -5.89 -22.57 -7.34
N ALA A 271 -4.97 -23.21 -8.06
CA ALA A 271 -5.29 -24.16 -9.12
C ALA A 271 -6.05 -25.37 -8.61
N ASN A 272 -5.61 -25.94 -7.47
CA ASN A 272 -6.29 -27.07 -6.81
C ASN A 272 -7.72 -26.71 -6.41
N ARG A 273 -7.94 -25.51 -5.85
CA ARG A 273 -9.30 -25.01 -5.53
C ARG A 273 -10.18 -24.85 -6.76
N ALA A 274 -9.58 -24.50 -7.90
CA ALA A 274 -10.27 -24.33 -9.17
C ALA A 274 -10.38 -25.63 -10.00
N GLY A 275 -9.89 -26.78 -9.50
CA GLY A 275 -9.90 -28.04 -10.23
C GLY A 275 -8.96 -28.07 -11.45
N ILE A 276 -7.96 -27.20 -11.49
CA ILE A 276 -7.00 -27.10 -12.60
C ILE A 276 -5.81 -28.03 -12.33
N ARG A 277 -5.56 -28.96 -13.27
CA ARG A 277 -4.50 -29.99 -13.12
C ARG A 277 -3.08 -29.48 -13.29
N ASP A 278 -2.84 -28.60 -14.27
CA ASP A 278 -1.51 -28.08 -14.57
C ASP A 278 -1.59 -26.55 -14.80
N PRO A 279 -1.35 -25.74 -13.76
CA PRO A 279 -1.50 -24.30 -13.86
C PRO A 279 -0.40 -23.62 -14.69
N TYR A 280 0.76 -24.26 -14.88
CA TYR A 280 1.88 -23.68 -15.65
C TYR A 280 1.69 -23.80 -17.17
N ARG A 281 0.67 -24.53 -17.62
CA ARG A 281 0.22 -24.55 -19.03
C ARG A 281 -0.80 -23.47 -19.35
N LEU A 282 -1.29 -22.76 -18.35
CA LEU A 282 -2.26 -21.67 -18.56
C LEU A 282 -1.56 -20.44 -19.11
N GLY A 283 -2.34 -19.58 -19.78
CA GLY A 283 -1.84 -18.28 -20.21
C GLY A 283 -1.42 -17.39 -19.04
N PRO A 284 -0.47 -16.45 -19.25
CA PRO A 284 0.10 -15.58 -18.20
C PRO A 284 -0.94 -14.85 -17.35
N VAL A 285 -2.01 -14.36 -17.98
CA VAL A 285 -3.13 -13.68 -17.29
C VAL A 285 -3.76 -14.58 -16.24
N VAL A 286 -4.04 -15.85 -16.58
CA VAL A 286 -4.71 -16.77 -15.67
C VAL A 286 -3.76 -17.18 -14.54
N GLN A 287 -2.47 -17.33 -14.81
CA GLN A 287 -1.47 -17.56 -13.76
C GLN A 287 -1.41 -16.40 -12.77
N ALA A 288 -1.40 -15.15 -13.25
CA ALA A 288 -1.45 -13.97 -12.41
C ALA A 288 -2.76 -13.90 -11.58
N GLU A 289 -3.91 -14.25 -12.16
CA GLU A 289 -5.18 -14.35 -11.41
C GLU A 289 -5.12 -15.38 -10.27
N LEU A 290 -4.50 -16.54 -10.50
CA LEU A 290 -4.33 -17.57 -9.47
C LEU A 290 -3.43 -17.08 -8.33
N ILE A 291 -2.35 -16.35 -8.64
CA ILE A 291 -1.49 -15.71 -7.64
C ILE A 291 -2.31 -14.73 -6.80
N VAL A 292 -3.07 -13.83 -7.45
CA VAL A 292 -3.89 -12.81 -6.79
C VAL A 292 -4.98 -13.44 -5.91
N ASP A 293 -5.70 -14.48 -6.37
CA ASP A 293 -6.71 -15.18 -5.55
C ASP A 293 -6.10 -15.80 -4.30
N SER A 294 -4.95 -16.45 -4.44
CA SER A 294 -4.26 -17.09 -3.32
C SER A 294 -3.74 -16.05 -2.31
N LEU A 295 -3.18 -14.94 -2.81
CA LEU A 295 -2.76 -13.80 -1.98
C LEU A 295 -3.93 -13.19 -1.23
N ASP A 296 -5.04 -12.94 -1.92
CA ASP A 296 -6.25 -12.35 -1.34
C ASP A 296 -6.82 -13.21 -0.21
N ARG A 297 -6.89 -14.53 -0.43
CA ARG A 297 -7.30 -15.50 0.61
C ARG A 297 -6.34 -15.50 1.79
N PHE A 298 -5.04 -15.51 1.52
CA PHE A 298 -4.04 -15.50 2.57
C PHE A 298 -4.13 -14.23 3.42
N CYS A 299 -4.22 -13.05 2.79
CA CYS A 299 -4.31 -11.78 3.49
C CYS A 299 -5.64 -11.61 4.25
N GLN A 300 -6.75 -12.12 3.71
CA GLN A 300 -8.01 -12.13 4.46
C GLN A 300 -7.91 -12.97 5.75
N ALA A 301 -7.26 -14.13 5.70
CA ALA A 301 -7.04 -14.97 6.87
C ALA A 301 -6.04 -14.35 7.87
N HIS A 302 -5.18 -13.45 7.40
CA HIS A 302 -4.14 -12.77 8.17
C HIS A 302 -4.31 -11.25 8.09
N HIS A 303 -5.49 -10.76 8.46
CA HIS A 303 -5.92 -9.36 8.31
C HIS A 303 -5.03 -8.32 9.02
N PHE A 304 -4.14 -8.76 9.91
CA PHE A 304 -3.15 -7.90 10.58
C PHE A 304 -1.90 -7.63 9.72
N LEU A 305 -1.75 -8.30 8.57
CA LEU A 305 -0.66 -8.06 7.64
C LEU A 305 -0.98 -6.88 6.73
N ASP A 306 -0.05 -5.95 6.65
CA ASP A 306 -0.05 -4.85 5.67
C ASP A 306 0.95 -5.08 4.53
N SER A 307 1.82 -6.09 4.65
CA SER A 307 2.96 -6.32 3.74
C SER A 307 3.26 -7.82 3.56
N VAL A 308 3.45 -8.23 2.31
CA VAL A 308 3.75 -9.62 1.92
C VAL A 308 4.89 -9.63 0.92
N THR A 309 5.78 -10.61 1.05
CA THR A 309 6.83 -10.90 0.09
C THR A 309 6.48 -12.18 -0.68
N ILE A 310 6.53 -12.14 -2.01
CA ILE A 310 6.36 -13.31 -2.87
C ILE A 310 7.64 -13.67 -3.60
N GLU A 311 7.95 -14.97 -3.68
CA GLU A 311 9.15 -15.46 -4.36
C GLU A 311 8.98 -16.90 -4.89
N SER A 312 9.72 -17.36 -5.89
CA SER A 312 10.53 -16.59 -6.82
C SER A 312 9.71 -16.26 -8.05
N LEU A 313 9.78 -15.01 -8.52
CA LEU A 313 9.35 -14.70 -9.86
C LEU A 313 10.19 -15.52 -10.84
N HIS A 314 9.54 -16.17 -11.79
CA HIS A 314 10.18 -17.19 -12.64
C HIS A 314 9.64 -17.21 -14.07
N ASP A 315 8.78 -16.25 -14.43
CA ASP A 315 8.17 -16.12 -15.75
C ASP A 315 7.91 -14.63 -16.02
N PHE A 316 8.39 -14.12 -17.16
CA PHE A 316 8.29 -12.69 -17.48
C PHE A 316 6.85 -12.23 -17.69
N ASP A 317 6.12 -12.91 -18.57
CA ASP A 317 4.78 -12.49 -18.97
C ASP A 317 3.80 -12.55 -17.80
N SER A 318 3.87 -13.59 -16.96
CA SER A 318 3.02 -13.71 -15.77
C SER A 318 3.37 -12.64 -14.74
N THR A 319 4.63 -12.21 -14.66
CA THR A 319 5.06 -11.11 -13.79
C THR A 319 4.52 -9.77 -14.31
N ALA A 320 4.54 -9.55 -15.63
CA ALA A 320 3.99 -8.34 -16.24
C ALA A 320 2.46 -8.24 -16.01
N GLU A 321 1.74 -9.35 -16.15
CA GLU A 321 0.30 -9.39 -15.82
C GLU A 321 0.03 -9.17 -14.34
N LEU A 322 0.85 -9.72 -13.45
CA LEU A 322 0.75 -9.46 -12.01
C LEU A 322 0.97 -7.98 -11.69
N ALA A 323 1.96 -7.34 -12.33
CA ALA A 323 2.21 -5.91 -12.20
C ALA A 323 1.01 -5.07 -12.66
N ARG A 324 0.39 -5.43 -13.78
CA ARG A 324 -0.83 -4.77 -14.27
C ARG A 324 -2.03 -4.96 -13.34
N MET A 325 -2.14 -6.11 -12.68
CA MET A 325 -3.26 -6.40 -11.76
C MET A 325 -3.15 -5.65 -10.44
N LEU A 326 -1.96 -5.61 -9.85
CA LEU A 326 -1.71 -4.99 -8.54
C LEU A 326 -1.35 -3.51 -8.63
N GLY A 327 -0.75 -3.08 -9.74
CA GLY A 327 -0.30 -1.71 -9.96
C GLY A 327 0.58 -1.19 -8.81
N PRO A 328 0.29 -0.03 -8.22
CA PRO A 328 1.07 0.55 -7.12
C PRO A 328 1.15 -0.32 -5.86
N GLN A 329 0.31 -1.36 -5.72
CA GLN A 329 0.41 -2.30 -4.61
C GLN A 329 1.59 -3.26 -4.75
N LEU A 330 2.25 -3.34 -5.91
CA LEU A 330 3.37 -4.25 -6.17
C LEU A 330 4.70 -3.49 -6.31
N THR A 331 5.70 -3.90 -5.55
CA THR A 331 7.12 -3.58 -5.82
C THR A 331 7.81 -4.84 -6.35
N ILE A 332 8.58 -4.70 -7.42
CA ILE A 332 9.34 -5.79 -8.03
C ILE A 332 10.81 -5.51 -7.78
N ALA A 333 11.45 -6.34 -6.95
CA ALA A 333 12.87 -6.25 -6.68
C ALA A 333 13.59 -7.41 -7.38
N TYR A 334 14.48 -7.09 -8.31
CA TYR A 334 15.32 -8.07 -8.99
C TYR A 334 16.69 -8.13 -8.31
N LEU A 335 17.02 -9.31 -7.77
CA LEU A 335 18.30 -9.56 -7.13
C LEU A 335 19.29 -9.97 -8.23
N ASP A 336 20.25 -9.09 -8.51
CA ASP A 336 21.27 -9.31 -9.52
C ASP A 336 22.57 -9.73 -8.86
N ALA A 337 23.12 -10.87 -9.27
CA ALA A 337 24.41 -11.33 -8.79
C ALA A 337 25.15 -11.97 -9.97
N SER A 338 26.44 -11.67 -10.09
CA SER A 338 27.27 -12.25 -11.13
C SER A 338 27.23 -13.78 -11.09
N GLU A 339 27.36 -14.41 -12.25
CA GLU A 339 27.43 -15.86 -12.37
C GLU A 339 28.50 -16.47 -11.45
N ALA A 340 29.68 -15.85 -11.37
CA ALA A 340 30.77 -16.28 -10.49
C ALA A 340 30.34 -16.30 -9.01
N THR A 341 29.63 -15.27 -8.55
CA THR A 341 29.08 -15.23 -7.18
C THR A 341 28.01 -16.30 -6.98
N ARG A 342 27.12 -16.50 -7.96
CA ARG A 342 26.02 -17.47 -7.87
C ARG A 342 26.53 -18.91 -7.84
N ILE A 343 27.52 -19.24 -8.68
CA ILE A 343 28.22 -20.53 -8.65
C ILE A 343 28.90 -20.77 -7.30
N ARG A 344 29.59 -19.76 -6.75
CA ARG A 344 30.26 -19.86 -5.45
C ARG A 344 29.26 -20.09 -4.29
N ARG A 345 28.05 -19.55 -4.38
CA ARG A 345 26.97 -19.72 -3.40
C ARG A 345 26.26 -21.07 -3.54
N GLY A 346 26.27 -21.66 -4.73
CA GLY A 346 25.61 -22.94 -5.03
C GLY A 346 26.18 -24.09 -4.21
N THR A 347 25.32 -24.74 -3.41
CA THR A 347 25.71 -25.88 -2.56
C THR A 347 25.70 -27.23 -3.31
N ALA A 348 25.02 -27.29 -4.45
CA ALA A 348 24.91 -28.50 -5.28
C ALA A 348 25.93 -28.57 -6.43
N GLY A 349 26.91 -27.65 -6.44
CA GLY A 349 27.93 -27.55 -7.50
C GLY A 349 27.58 -26.55 -8.60
N SER A 350 28.58 -26.21 -9.42
CA SER A 350 28.45 -25.19 -10.48
C SER A 350 27.45 -25.58 -11.56
N GLN A 351 27.44 -26.85 -11.98
CA GLN A 351 26.57 -27.33 -13.05
C GLN A 351 25.08 -27.21 -12.70
N ASP A 352 24.71 -27.45 -11.43
CA ASP A 352 23.32 -27.32 -10.97
C ASP A 352 22.81 -25.87 -11.09
N VAL A 353 23.66 -24.87 -10.86
CA VAL A 353 23.29 -23.45 -11.04
C VAL A 353 23.03 -23.16 -12.52
N VAL A 354 23.89 -23.67 -13.41
CA VAL A 354 23.75 -23.50 -14.87
C VAL A 354 22.48 -24.17 -15.37
N ASP A 355 22.22 -25.43 -14.97
CA ASP A 355 21.05 -26.18 -15.42
C ASP A 355 19.74 -25.52 -14.97
N ARG A 356 19.67 -25.05 -13.72
CA ARG A 356 18.51 -24.31 -13.20
C ARG A 356 18.32 -22.96 -13.89
N ASP A 357 19.40 -22.30 -14.27
CA ASP A 357 19.34 -21.04 -15.01
C ASP A 357 18.84 -21.24 -16.45
N LEU A 358 19.23 -22.32 -17.13
CA LEU A 358 18.69 -22.65 -18.46
C LEU A 358 17.16 -22.77 -18.44
N VAL A 359 16.61 -23.44 -17.43
CA VAL A 359 15.15 -23.56 -17.25
C VAL A 359 14.50 -22.20 -17.00
N LYS A 360 15.17 -21.30 -16.28
CA LYS A 360 14.67 -19.95 -16.00
C LYS A 360 14.74 -19.03 -17.19
N CYS A 361 15.83 -19.06 -17.96
CA CYS A 361 15.97 -18.31 -19.21
C CYS A 361 14.94 -18.77 -20.24
N ALA A 362 14.59 -20.06 -20.28
CA ALA A 362 13.52 -20.56 -21.15
C ALA A 362 12.13 -19.97 -20.82
N ARG A 363 11.96 -19.37 -19.64
CA ARG A 363 10.76 -18.65 -19.19
C ARG A 363 10.98 -17.14 -19.13
N ASP A 364 12.08 -16.66 -19.74
CA ASP A 364 12.46 -15.25 -19.74
C ASP A 364 12.60 -14.64 -18.33
N ALA A 365 12.89 -15.44 -17.30
CA ALA A 365 12.99 -14.95 -15.93
C ALA A 365 14.12 -13.92 -15.73
N ASP A 366 15.14 -13.95 -16.58
CA ASP A 366 16.21 -12.96 -16.68
C ASP A 366 15.69 -11.61 -17.18
N LYS A 367 14.69 -11.59 -18.07
CA LYS A 367 14.08 -10.35 -18.60
C LYS A 367 13.26 -9.59 -17.56
N ILE A 368 12.93 -10.21 -16.41
CA ILE A 368 12.20 -9.55 -15.32
C ILE A 368 12.94 -8.30 -14.82
N VAL A 369 14.28 -8.25 -14.96
CA VAL A 369 15.07 -7.05 -14.65
C VAL A 369 14.57 -5.80 -15.38
N SER A 370 14.01 -5.94 -16.58
CA SER A 370 13.52 -4.82 -17.39
C SER A 370 12.22 -4.18 -16.89
N ILE A 371 11.46 -4.90 -16.05
CA ILE A 371 10.21 -4.43 -15.43
C ILE A 371 10.35 -4.30 -13.90
N ALA A 372 11.57 -4.45 -13.38
CA ALA A 372 11.84 -4.33 -11.96
C ALA A 372 11.78 -2.85 -11.55
N HIS A 373 11.11 -2.58 -10.44
CA HIS A 373 11.12 -1.27 -9.79
C HIS A 373 12.48 -1.01 -9.14
N GLU A 374 13.12 -2.06 -8.63
CA GLU A 374 14.44 -2.01 -8.00
C GLU A 374 15.32 -3.14 -8.51
N VAL A 375 16.52 -2.81 -8.97
CA VAL A 375 17.58 -3.78 -9.27
C VAL A 375 18.63 -3.66 -8.19
N ILE A 376 18.86 -4.75 -7.45
CA ILE A 376 19.78 -4.78 -6.32
C ILE A 376 20.96 -5.67 -6.69
N SER A 377 22.13 -5.05 -6.89
CA SER A 377 23.39 -5.80 -6.97
C SER A 377 23.63 -6.51 -5.63
N ASN A 378 23.89 -7.80 -5.71
CA ASN A 378 24.07 -8.70 -4.59
C ASN A 378 25.36 -9.53 -4.77
N ASP A 379 26.35 -8.94 -5.42
CA ASP A 379 27.75 -9.41 -5.42
C ASP A 379 28.50 -8.99 -4.15
N GLY A 380 28.08 -7.88 -3.55
CA GLY A 380 28.71 -7.25 -2.40
C GLY A 380 28.37 -7.86 -1.04
N PRO A 381 28.74 -7.16 0.05
CA PRO A 381 28.42 -7.56 1.42
C PRO A 381 26.91 -7.61 1.68
N ARG A 382 26.53 -8.50 2.60
CA ARG A 382 25.13 -8.67 3.03
C ARG A 382 24.51 -7.36 3.55
N LEU A 383 25.29 -6.51 4.20
CA LEU A 383 24.81 -5.23 4.74
C LEU A 383 24.24 -4.31 3.65
N GLU A 384 24.83 -4.29 2.45
CA GLU A 384 24.34 -3.47 1.34
C GLU A 384 22.97 -3.95 0.86
N LEU A 385 22.79 -5.27 0.71
CA LEU A 385 21.49 -5.87 0.40
C LEU A 385 20.45 -5.50 1.47
N GLU A 386 20.79 -5.67 2.75
CA GLU A 386 19.89 -5.37 3.86
C GLU A 386 19.45 -3.90 3.85
N ARG A 387 20.36 -2.94 3.58
CA ARG A 387 20.01 -1.52 3.49
C ARG A 387 19.10 -1.18 2.31
N ARG A 388 19.26 -1.88 1.18
CA ARG A 388 18.35 -1.70 0.03
C ARG A 388 16.97 -2.26 0.32
N LEU A 389 16.88 -3.37 1.06
CA LEU A 389 15.62 -3.96 1.50
C LEU A 389 14.93 -3.13 2.59
N ASP A 390 15.70 -2.55 3.52
CA ASP A 390 15.19 -1.59 4.52
C ASP A 390 14.48 -0.45 3.82
N ARG A 391 15.13 0.18 2.84
CA ARG A 391 14.52 1.26 2.06
C ARG A 391 13.21 0.83 1.38
N ILE A 392 13.19 -0.33 0.72
CA ILE A 392 11.95 -0.83 0.07
C ILE A 392 10.80 -1.00 1.07
N ALA A 393 11.08 -1.52 2.26
CA ALA A 393 10.06 -1.71 3.29
C ALA A 393 9.63 -0.37 3.94
N LEU A 394 10.59 0.52 4.20
CA LEU A 394 10.37 1.76 4.94
C LEU A 394 9.78 2.87 4.08
N ASP A 395 10.11 2.98 2.79
CA ASP A 395 9.58 4.04 1.89
C ASP A 395 8.05 4.06 1.86
N ARG A 396 7.39 2.90 2.06
CA ARG A 396 5.94 2.80 2.16
C ARG A 396 5.42 3.14 3.55
N ARG A 397 6.14 2.72 4.58
CA ARG A 397 5.71 2.84 5.98
C ARG A 397 5.95 4.25 6.54
N TRP A 398 6.99 4.90 6.06
CA TRP A 398 7.42 6.23 6.47
C TRP A 398 7.13 7.21 5.34
N PRO A 399 5.96 7.88 5.36
CA PRO A 399 5.66 8.87 4.34
C PRO A 399 6.73 9.96 4.31
N GLU A 400 7.01 10.47 3.12
CA GLU A 400 7.87 11.64 2.97
C GLU A 400 7.12 12.90 3.39
N HIS A 401 7.79 13.76 4.15
CA HIS A 401 7.27 15.04 4.64
C HIS A 401 8.24 16.16 4.31
N GLU A 402 7.72 17.28 3.83
CA GLU A 402 8.46 18.53 3.67
C GLU A 402 8.46 19.30 4.99
N PRO A 403 9.62 19.44 5.67
CA PRO A 403 9.65 20.09 6.96
C PRO A 403 9.32 21.58 6.88
N SER A 404 8.46 22.05 7.78
CA SER A 404 8.31 23.49 8.02
C SER A 404 9.57 24.07 8.69
N THR A 405 9.77 25.39 8.61
CA THR A 405 10.92 26.06 9.23
C THR A 405 10.48 27.18 10.16
N MET A 406 11.33 27.49 11.14
CA MET A 406 11.14 28.60 12.09
C MET A 406 12.41 29.45 12.20
N PRO A 407 12.30 30.75 12.49
CA PRO A 407 13.49 31.58 12.74
C PRO A 407 14.16 31.21 14.07
N VAL A 408 15.47 31.46 14.17
CA VAL A 408 16.28 31.11 15.35
C VAL A 408 15.73 31.70 16.66
N ASN A 409 15.32 32.97 16.62
CA ASN A 409 14.80 33.70 17.80
C ASN A 409 13.48 33.12 18.35
N ALA A 410 12.76 32.29 17.59
CA ALA A 410 11.55 31.65 18.06
C ALA A 410 11.84 30.46 19.00
N LEU A 411 13.09 30.02 19.14
CA LEU A 411 13.49 28.97 20.09
C LEU A 411 13.52 29.48 21.55
N GLY A 412 13.69 30.80 21.76
CA GLY A 412 13.85 31.39 23.09
C GLY A 412 15.13 30.92 23.78
N LEU A 413 16.24 30.87 23.06
CA LEU A 413 17.55 30.50 23.60
C LEU A 413 18.25 31.74 24.19
N PRO A 414 19.28 31.56 25.03
CA PRO A 414 20.17 32.65 25.38
C PRO A 414 20.74 33.35 24.13
N VAL A 415 20.84 34.68 24.18
CA VAL A 415 21.23 35.54 23.03
C VAL A 415 22.53 35.09 22.35
N ASN A 416 23.52 34.64 23.13
CA ASN A 416 24.77 34.15 22.57
C ASN A 416 24.60 32.86 21.76
N LEU A 417 23.70 31.96 22.17
CA LEU A 417 23.38 30.74 21.42
C LEU A 417 22.52 31.02 20.19
N GLU A 418 21.61 32.00 20.27
CA GLU A 418 20.87 32.47 19.09
C GLU A 418 21.80 33.09 18.06
N SER A 419 22.76 33.90 18.50
CA SER A 419 23.77 34.51 17.62
C SER A 419 24.64 33.44 16.95
N TYR A 420 25.12 32.48 17.73
CA TYR A 420 25.89 31.33 17.21
C TYR A 420 25.12 30.54 16.15
N LEU A 421 23.84 30.22 16.39
CA LEU A 421 23.00 29.48 15.44
C LEU A 421 22.70 30.29 14.19
N ALA A 422 22.47 31.60 14.31
CA ALA A 422 22.23 32.47 13.17
C ALA A 422 23.47 32.56 12.27
N GLU A 423 24.66 32.74 12.84
CA GLU A 423 25.92 32.80 12.10
C GLU A 423 26.26 31.44 11.47
N PHE A 424 26.04 30.34 12.20
CA PHE A 424 26.23 29.00 11.64
C PHE A 424 25.29 28.74 10.45
N LEU A 425 24.02 29.16 10.54
CA LEU A 425 23.07 29.06 9.43
C LEU A 425 23.49 29.92 8.24
N ASP A 426 23.87 31.18 8.44
CA ASP A 426 24.29 32.07 7.34
C ASP A 426 25.46 31.47 6.54
N ARG A 427 26.47 30.94 7.25
CA ARG A 427 27.66 30.33 6.64
C ARG A 427 27.39 28.97 5.98
N THR A 428 26.34 28.26 6.36
CA THR A 428 26.02 26.92 5.83
C THR A 428 24.88 26.89 4.82
N THR A 429 24.09 27.96 4.71
CA THR A 429 22.85 28.00 3.90
C THR A 429 22.86 29.06 2.79
N GLY A 430 24.04 29.60 2.45
CA GLY A 430 24.22 30.55 1.35
C GLY A 430 23.89 30.00 -0.04
N LEU A 431 24.38 30.65 -1.11
CA LEU A 431 24.05 30.29 -2.51
C LEU A 431 24.35 28.83 -2.88
N ARG A 432 25.28 28.19 -2.17
CA ARG A 432 25.55 26.75 -2.25
C ARG A 432 25.42 26.17 -0.84
N PRO A 433 24.23 25.67 -0.46
CA PRO A 433 24.04 25.11 0.86
C PRO A 433 24.95 23.90 1.09
N LEU A 434 25.61 23.87 2.26
CA LEU A 434 26.43 22.74 2.73
C LEU A 434 25.58 21.70 3.48
N ILE A 435 24.42 22.13 3.93
CA ILE A 435 23.47 21.33 4.69
C ILE A 435 22.16 21.27 3.92
N ASP A 436 21.37 20.24 4.20
CA ASP A 436 20.01 20.06 3.71
C ASP A 436 18.98 20.48 4.76
N LEU A 437 19.29 20.29 6.04
CA LEU A 437 18.43 20.63 7.15
C LEU A 437 19.24 20.89 8.42
N LEU A 438 18.78 21.84 9.23
CA LEU A 438 19.26 22.04 10.59
C LEU A 438 18.09 22.14 11.56
N ALA A 439 18.10 21.32 12.61
CA ALA A 439 17.15 21.38 13.70
C ALA A 439 17.87 21.40 15.05
N VAL A 440 17.50 22.31 15.94
CA VAL A 440 17.88 22.20 17.35
C VAL A 440 17.04 21.08 17.96
N THR A 441 17.64 20.22 18.78
CA THR A 441 16.96 19.10 19.43
C THR A 441 17.06 19.19 20.96
N GLY A 442 16.44 18.25 21.67
CA GLY A 442 16.48 18.21 23.14
C GLY A 442 15.78 19.42 23.78
N SER A 443 16.27 19.85 24.95
CA SER A 443 15.63 20.92 25.74
C SER A 443 15.65 22.29 25.06
N GLY A 444 16.65 22.54 24.21
CA GLY A 444 16.80 23.82 23.50
C GLY A 444 15.72 24.02 22.43
N ALA A 445 15.24 22.93 21.82
CA ALA A 445 14.27 22.97 20.74
C ALA A 445 12.88 23.48 21.13
N ARG A 446 12.56 23.46 22.42
CA ARG A 446 11.20 23.70 22.95
C ARG A 446 11.18 24.75 24.07
N GLY A 447 12.16 25.66 24.09
CA GLY A 447 12.22 26.76 25.06
C GLY A 447 12.42 26.31 26.52
N LYS A 448 12.99 25.12 26.74
CA LYS A 448 13.27 24.56 28.08
C LYS A 448 14.76 24.50 28.39
N TYR A 449 15.57 25.30 27.68
CA TYR A 449 17.01 25.38 27.92
C TYR A 449 17.30 25.88 29.34
N GLN A 450 18.24 25.22 30.02
CA GLN A 450 18.67 25.61 31.36
C GLN A 450 20.20 25.72 31.39
N HIS A 451 20.68 26.92 31.71
CA HIS A 451 22.11 27.19 31.77
C HIS A 451 22.82 26.28 32.79
N GLY A 452 23.96 25.72 32.40
CA GLY A 452 24.73 24.75 33.20
C GLY A 452 24.18 23.31 33.22
N TRP A 453 22.95 23.07 32.74
CA TRP A 453 22.30 21.75 32.72
C TRP A 453 22.00 21.23 31.31
N SER A 454 21.74 22.14 30.37
CA SER A 454 21.42 21.83 28.98
C SER A 454 22.65 21.98 28.09
N ASP A 455 22.89 20.96 27.27
CA ASP A 455 23.78 21.04 26.13
C ASP A 455 23.00 21.68 24.94
N LEU A 456 23.69 22.25 23.96
CA LEU A 456 23.08 22.66 22.69
C LEU A 456 23.14 21.46 21.73
N ASP A 457 22.06 20.70 21.64
CA ASP A 457 21.98 19.55 20.73
C ASP A 457 21.45 20.00 19.36
N VAL A 458 22.16 19.71 18.27
CA VAL A 458 21.77 20.06 16.90
C VAL A 458 21.81 18.82 16.01
N LEU A 459 20.73 18.60 15.27
CA LEU A 459 20.68 17.66 14.16
C LEU A 459 20.93 18.41 12.85
N VAL A 460 21.86 17.90 12.05
CA VAL A 460 22.12 18.37 10.69
C VAL A 460 21.92 17.22 9.71
N VAL A 461 21.21 17.45 8.62
CA VAL A 461 21.24 16.57 7.45
C VAL A 461 22.17 17.17 6.42
N ALA A 462 23.19 16.45 5.98
CA ALA A 462 24.18 16.93 5.01
C ALA A 462 24.86 15.77 4.26
N ASP A 463 25.44 16.07 3.10
CA ASP A 463 26.28 15.13 2.37
C ASP A 463 27.67 15.01 3.03
N THR A 464 28.29 13.83 2.96
CA THR A 464 29.62 13.58 3.53
C THR A 464 30.69 14.50 2.96
N SER A 465 30.54 14.95 1.71
CA SER A 465 31.46 15.90 1.07
C SER A 465 31.50 17.29 1.73
N SER A 466 30.48 17.64 2.52
CA SER A 466 30.39 18.96 3.18
C SER A 466 31.05 19.03 4.56
N LEU A 467 31.52 17.89 5.09
CA LEU A 467 32.01 17.78 6.47
C LEU A 467 33.26 18.61 6.77
N ASP A 468 34.21 18.69 5.83
CA ASP A 468 35.46 19.44 6.05
C ASP A 468 35.19 20.95 6.17
N GLU A 469 34.33 21.48 5.31
CA GLU A 469 33.95 22.89 5.34
C GLU A 469 33.10 23.23 6.57
N MET A 470 32.13 22.37 6.91
CA MET A 470 31.38 22.49 8.17
C MET A 470 32.28 22.48 9.40
N ARG A 471 33.30 21.60 9.42
CA ARG A 471 34.26 21.53 10.53
C ARG A 471 35.03 22.84 10.67
N GLN A 472 35.45 23.45 9.56
CA GLN A 472 36.13 24.74 9.60
C GLN A 472 35.21 25.84 10.17
N ILE A 473 33.96 25.91 9.70
CA ILE A 473 32.98 26.87 10.20
C ILE A 473 32.76 26.69 11.72
N LEU A 474 32.59 25.45 12.18
CA LEU A 474 32.39 25.16 13.61
C LEU A 474 33.60 25.56 14.46
N ALA A 475 34.82 25.38 13.96
CA ALA A 475 36.04 25.78 14.65
C ALA A 475 36.14 27.31 14.77
N ASP A 476 35.79 28.05 13.71
CA ASP A 476 35.79 29.50 13.74
C ASP A 476 34.78 30.06 14.77
N LEU A 477 33.62 29.40 14.92
CA LEU A 477 32.54 29.82 15.81
C LEU A 477 32.64 29.28 17.24
N GLU A 478 33.68 28.51 17.59
CA GLU A 478 33.78 27.84 18.89
C GLU A 478 33.71 28.83 20.07
N THR A 479 34.30 30.01 19.92
CA THR A 479 34.32 31.03 20.97
C THR A 479 32.93 31.63 21.27
N GLU A 480 32.02 31.62 20.29
CA GLU A 480 30.66 32.18 20.41
C GLU A 480 29.71 31.29 21.21
N LEU A 481 30.01 29.98 21.33
CA LEU A 481 29.26 29.04 22.18
C LEU A 481 29.32 29.41 23.68
N GLY A 482 30.28 30.25 24.10
CA GLY A 482 30.35 30.75 25.48
C GLY A 482 30.53 29.66 26.54
N GLY A 483 31.25 28.58 26.19
CA GLY A 483 31.49 27.44 27.08
C GLY A 483 30.33 26.44 27.18
N VAL A 484 29.24 26.62 26.42
CA VAL A 484 28.17 25.62 26.29
C VAL A 484 28.65 24.47 25.41
N LYS A 485 28.39 23.24 25.85
CA LYS A 485 28.73 22.05 25.07
C LYS A 485 27.79 21.91 23.86
N LEU A 486 28.36 21.79 22.66
CA LEU A 486 27.64 21.48 21.43
C LEU A 486 27.57 19.96 21.21
N GLY A 487 26.35 19.42 21.13
CA GLY A 487 26.06 18.06 20.69
C GLY A 487 25.58 18.06 19.25
N ILE A 488 26.51 18.04 18.28
CA ILE A 488 26.15 17.96 16.87
C ILE A 488 26.02 16.50 16.42
N THR A 489 24.92 16.19 15.73
CA THR A 489 24.73 14.93 15.02
C THR A 489 24.50 15.21 13.55
N VAL A 490 25.30 14.61 12.67
CA VAL A 490 25.18 14.76 11.22
C VAL A 490 24.69 13.45 10.61
N LEU A 491 23.65 13.53 9.78
CA LEU A 491 23.08 12.41 9.04
C LEU A 491 23.05 12.70 7.55
N THR A 492 23.17 11.66 6.74
CA THR A 492 22.87 11.75 5.32
C THR A 492 21.39 11.47 5.05
N ARG A 493 20.84 11.99 3.95
CA ARG A 493 19.48 11.63 3.49
C ARG A 493 19.32 10.12 3.31
N ALA A 494 20.38 9.44 2.87
CA ALA A 494 20.39 8.00 2.66
C ALA A 494 20.23 7.22 3.98
N GLU A 495 20.89 7.65 5.05
CA GLU A 495 20.72 7.05 6.39
C GLU A 495 19.31 7.25 6.92
N CYS A 496 18.73 8.45 6.74
CA CYS A 496 17.34 8.72 7.10
C CYS A 496 16.38 7.78 6.37
N ARG A 497 16.50 7.64 5.04
CA ARG A 497 15.63 6.76 4.22
C ARG A 497 15.80 5.28 4.52
N ALA A 498 17.03 4.83 4.78
CA ALA A 498 17.28 3.43 5.14
C ALA A 498 16.92 3.11 6.61
N GLY A 499 16.50 4.10 7.41
CA GLY A 499 16.30 3.93 8.84
C GLY A 499 17.58 3.50 9.59
N ALA A 500 18.75 3.77 9.01
CA ALA A 500 20.05 3.37 9.54
C ALA A 500 20.52 4.34 10.64
N ILE A 501 19.63 4.61 11.60
CA ILE A 501 19.79 5.64 12.63
C ILE A 501 19.46 5.08 14.01
N THR A 502 19.92 5.76 15.05
CA THR A 502 19.58 5.37 16.43
C THR A 502 18.11 5.68 16.73
N SER A 503 17.53 5.00 17.71
CA SER A 503 16.20 5.26 18.28
C SER A 503 15.99 6.73 18.64
N ARG A 504 16.99 7.39 19.24
CA ARG A 504 16.93 8.83 19.55
C ARG A 504 16.73 9.68 18.28
N LEU A 505 17.43 9.35 17.20
CA LEU A 505 17.36 10.10 15.94
C LEU A 505 16.09 9.77 15.15
N LEU A 506 15.63 8.52 15.21
CA LEU A 506 14.35 8.11 14.67
C LEU A 506 13.20 8.88 15.32
N HIS A 507 13.24 9.02 16.64
CA HIS A 507 12.28 9.85 17.37
C HIS A 507 12.34 11.32 16.92
N VAL A 508 13.54 11.89 16.70
CA VAL A 508 13.68 13.26 16.17
C VAL A 508 13.04 13.39 14.78
N LEU A 509 13.22 12.42 13.88
CA LEU A 509 12.56 12.43 12.57
C LEU A 509 11.03 12.34 12.70
N ALA A 510 10.51 11.52 13.63
CA ALA A 510 9.07 11.44 13.89
C ALA A 510 8.50 12.77 14.42
N LEU A 511 9.25 13.47 15.27
CA LEU A 511 8.87 14.81 15.75
C LEU A 511 8.88 15.85 14.63
N ILE A 512 9.85 15.79 13.71
CA ILE A 512 9.88 16.67 12.53
C ILE A 512 8.68 16.38 11.63
N GLY A 513 8.43 15.11 11.31
CA GLY A 513 7.32 14.70 10.44
C GLY A 513 5.93 15.02 10.99
N SER A 514 5.78 15.07 12.32
CA SER A 514 4.52 15.48 12.97
C SER A 514 4.40 17.01 13.16
N GLY A 515 5.44 17.78 12.83
CA GLY A 515 5.53 19.22 13.12
C GLY A 515 5.74 19.56 14.60
N SER A 516 5.93 18.56 15.47
CA SER A 516 6.21 18.75 16.90
C SER A 516 7.65 19.20 17.19
N LEU A 517 8.51 19.12 16.19
CA LEU A 517 9.83 19.72 16.15
C LEU A 517 9.99 20.45 14.82
N VAL A 518 10.23 21.76 14.85
CA VAL A 518 10.34 22.57 13.65
C VAL A 518 11.83 22.90 13.42
N PRO A 519 12.43 22.44 12.30
CA PRO A 519 13.77 22.83 11.90
C PRO A 519 13.96 24.36 11.82
N LEU A 520 15.19 24.81 12.02
CA LEU A 520 15.56 26.21 11.78
C LEU A 520 15.71 26.51 10.29
N TRP A 521 16.13 25.51 9.53
CA TRP A 521 16.32 25.63 8.09
C TRP A 521 16.15 24.28 7.40
N SER A 522 15.64 24.33 6.17
CA SER A 522 15.47 23.19 5.27
C SER A 522 15.66 23.68 3.84
N THR A 523 16.37 22.91 3.02
CA THR A 523 16.50 23.20 1.58
C THR A 523 15.11 23.15 0.94
N PRO A 524 14.76 24.08 0.03
CA PRO A 524 13.50 24.02 -0.70
C PRO A 524 13.30 22.68 -1.41
N GLY A 525 12.14 22.06 -1.21
CA GLY A 525 11.80 20.74 -1.78
C GLY A 525 12.51 19.57 -1.11
N LEU A 526 13.14 19.77 0.06
CA LEU A 526 13.62 18.64 0.85
C LEU A 526 12.42 17.86 1.42
N SER A 527 12.38 16.59 1.04
CA SER A 527 11.52 15.58 1.66
C SER A 527 12.33 14.66 2.55
N LEU A 528 11.88 14.46 3.78
CA LEU A 528 12.45 13.48 4.72
C LEU A 528 11.42 12.42 5.10
N PRO A 529 11.84 11.17 5.34
CA PRO A 529 10.93 10.16 5.85
C PRO A 529 10.46 10.52 7.26
N ALA A 530 9.17 10.33 7.52
CA ALA A 530 8.54 10.53 8.81
C ALA A 530 8.18 9.16 9.43
N PRO A 531 8.98 8.63 10.38
CA PRO A 531 8.66 7.39 11.05
C PRO A 531 7.31 7.43 11.76
N ASP A 532 6.54 6.36 11.62
CA ASP A 532 5.28 6.22 12.34
C ASP A 532 5.49 6.01 13.85
N ALA A 533 4.46 6.30 14.64
CA ALA A 533 4.52 6.20 16.10
C ALA A 533 4.81 4.77 16.59
N ALA A 534 4.33 3.75 15.88
CA ALA A 534 4.57 2.36 16.24
C ALA A 534 6.05 1.99 16.10
N THR A 535 6.72 2.49 15.07
CA THR A 535 8.13 2.29 14.80
C THR A 535 8.99 3.01 15.83
N ASP A 536 8.63 4.27 16.15
CA ASP A 536 9.31 5.03 17.20
C ASP A 536 9.22 4.35 18.57
N ILE A 537 8.03 3.91 18.96
CA ILE A 537 7.81 3.17 20.21
C ILE A 537 8.63 1.87 20.23
N ALA A 538 8.59 1.08 19.15
CA ALA A 538 9.35 -0.17 19.06
C ALA A 538 10.87 0.05 19.14
N ALA A 539 11.39 1.09 18.46
CA ALA A 539 12.80 1.44 18.51
C ALA A 539 13.24 1.87 19.92
N SER A 540 12.37 2.57 20.64
CA SER A 540 12.60 3.08 22.00
C SER A 540 12.74 2.00 23.07
N LEU A 541 12.22 0.79 22.82
CA LEU A 541 12.28 -0.31 23.78
C LEU A 541 13.72 -0.68 24.17
N ARG A 542 14.63 -0.72 23.19
CA ARG A 542 16.05 -1.04 23.44
C ARG A 542 16.71 0.00 24.35
N ASP A 543 16.42 1.27 24.14
CA ASP A 543 16.92 2.35 25.00
C ASP A 543 16.32 2.26 26.42
N GLY A 544 15.06 1.86 26.55
CA GLY A 544 14.41 1.66 27.85
C GLY A 544 15.12 0.56 28.65
N ILE A 545 15.44 -0.55 28.00
CA ILE A 545 16.21 -1.64 28.59
C ILE A 545 17.60 -1.15 29.05
N GLN A 546 18.32 -0.42 28.19
CA GLN A 546 19.64 0.12 28.52
C GLN A 546 19.56 1.15 29.65
N ALA A 547 18.56 2.03 29.66
CA ALA A 547 18.35 3.00 30.73
C ALA A 547 18.09 2.30 32.07
N ALA A 548 17.26 1.25 32.10
CA ALA A 548 17.01 0.46 33.30
C ALA A 548 18.26 -0.30 33.79
N ILE A 549 19.13 -0.78 32.88
CA ILE A 549 20.43 -1.36 33.23
C ILE A 549 21.35 -0.28 33.82
N GLU A 550 21.40 0.89 33.22
CA GLU A 550 22.26 1.98 33.64
C GLU A 550 21.86 2.55 35.01
N ILE A 551 20.57 2.70 35.30
CA ILE A 551 20.09 3.08 36.65
C ILE A 551 20.63 2.09 37.70
N ARG A 552 20.50 0.79 37.45
CA ARG A 552 21.04 -0.25 38.34
C ARG A 552 22.56 -0.15 38.47
N ARG A 553 23.27 0.11 37.37
CA ARG A 553 24.72 0.32 37.38
C ARG A 553 25.12 1.52 38.24
N GLN A 554 24.39 2.63 38.16
CA GLN A 554 24.63 3.82 38.99
C GLN A 554 24.47 3.51 40.48
N PHE A 555 23.45 2.76 40.87
CA PHE A 555 23.28 2.33 42.27
C PHE A 555 24.44 1.46 42.79
N LEU A 556 25.09 0.68 41.92
CA LEU A 556 26.21 -0.19 42.32
C LEU A 556 27.54 0.57 42.49
N LYS A 557 27.65 1.82 42.06
CA LYS A 557 28.91 2.60 42.12
C LYS A 557 29.30 3.08 43.52
N GLY A 558 28.44 2.92 44.54
CA GLY A 558 28.66 3.41 45.91
C GLY A 558 28.55 4.93 46.08
N SER A 559 28.88 5.70 45.03
CA SER A 559 28.55 7.13 44.89
C SER A 559 28.05 7.37 43.45
N PRO A 560 26.72 7.41 43.24
CA PRO A 560 26.16 7.65 41.91
C PRO A 560 26.55 9.04 41.39
N ASP A 561 26.79 9.14 40.09
CA ASP A 561 26.84 10.46 39.45
C ASP A 561 25.42 11.02 39.39
N LEU A 562 25.18 12.09 40.15
CA LEU A 562 23.86 12.70 40.31
C LEU A 562 23.24 13.12 38.97
N ARG A 563 24.02 13.78 38.11
CA ARG A 563 23.55 14.27 36.81
C ARG A 563 23.27 13.09 35.89
N ALA A 564 24.14 12.10 35.87
CA ALA A 564 23.95 10.91 35.05
C ALA A 564 22.71 10.11 35.49
N LEU A 565 22.54 9.89 36.80
CA LEU A 565 21.40 9.18 37.37
C LEU A 565 20.08 9.89 37.04
N TYR A 566 20.03 11.22 37.21
CA TYR A 566 18.85 12.01 36.86
C TYR A 566 18.50 11.90 35.37
N LYS A 567 19.49 12.06 34.49
CA LYS A 567 19.29 12.02 33.03
C LYS A 567 18.79 10.66 32.55
N VAL A 568 19.39 9.57 33.04
CA VAL A 568 18.96 8.22 32.63
C VAL A 568 17.59 7.86 33.21
N THR A 569 17.26 8.35 34.40
CA THR A 569 15.92 8.20 35.00
C THR A 569 14.86 8.93 34.19
N ALA A 570 15.15 10.17 33.78
CA ALA A 570 14.27 10.95 32.91
C ALA A 570 14.08 10.29 31.54
N LEU A 571 15.14 9.72 30.94
CA LEU A 571 15.03 8.96 29.69
C LEU A 571 14.09 7.77 29.84
N LEU A 572 14.24 6.98 30.90
CA LEU A 572 13.34 5.84 31.17
C LEU A 572 11.89 6.30 31.36
N ALA A 573 11.67 7.43 32.04
CA ALA A 573 10.34 8.01 32.22
C ALA A 573 9.71 8.45 30.88
N LYS A 574 10.48 9.15 30.01
CA LYS A 574 10.02 9.54 28.67
C LYS A 574 9.61 8.33 27.84
N ILE A 575 10.40 7.26 27.88
CA ILE A 575 10.09 6.02 27.15
C ILE A 575 8.79 5.42 27.67
N GLN A 576 8.62 5.27 29.00
CA GLN A 576 7.37 4.76 29.59
C GLN A 576 6.14 5.60 29.21
N LEU A 577 6.27 6.93 29.17
CA LEU A 577 5.19 7.83 28.76
C LEU A 577 4.88 7.73 27.27
N ARG A 578 5.90 7.52 26.43
CA ARG A 578 5.71 7.32 24.98
C ARG A 578 4.89 6.08 24.67
N PHE A 579 5.07 4.98 25.42
CA PHE A 579 4.20 3.80 25.34
C PHE A 579 2.73 4.08 25.71
N LYS A 580 2.46 5.18 26.43
CA LYS A 580 1.11 5.66 26.76
C LYS A 580 0.61 6.75 25.81
N GLY A 581 1.36 7.05 24.73
CA GLY A 581 1.04 8.13 23.78
C GLY A 581 1.27 9.53 24.33
N ILE A 582 2.03 9.68 25.42
CA ILE A 582 2.33 10.98 26.04
C ILE A 582 3.77 11.38 25.71
N GLU A 583 3.91 12.50 25.01
CA GLU A 583 5.21 13.06 24.62
C GLU A 583 5.58 14.22 25.55
N CYS A 584 6.77 14.17 26.16
CA CYS A 584 7.23 15.18 27.11
C CYS A 584 8.54 15.84 26.68
N PRO A 585 8.55 17.18 26.52
CA PRO A 585 9.69 17.90 25.93
C PRO A 585 10.91 17.95 26.84
N SER A 586 10.72 18.10 28.16
CA SER A 586 11.81 18.21 29.12
C SER A 586 11.90 16.99 30.03
N ASP A 587 13.08 16.80 30.61
CA ASP A 587 13.34 15.72 31.57
C ASP A 587 12.44 15.85 32.80
N SER A 588 12.29 17.08 33.31
CA SER A 588 11.48 17.34 34.50
C SER A 588 9.99 17.19 34.22
N ASP A 589 9.50 17.58 33.04
CA ASP A 589 8.10 17.37 32.66
C ASP A 589 7.79 15.86 32.61
N ALA A 590 8.66 15.07 31.98
CA ALA A 590 8.47 13.62 31.89
C ALA A 590 8.42 12.95 33.27
N LEU A 591 9.32 13.34 34.18
CA LEU A 591 9.34 12.81 35.54
C LEU A 591 8.10 13.24 36.32
N THR A 592 7.69 14.52 36.22
CA THR A 592 6.52 15.06 36.91
C THR A 592 5.25 14.36 36.45
N VAL A 593 5.02 14.27 35.13
CA VAL A 593 3.85 13.62 34.55
C VAL A 593 3.77 12.15 34.95
N LEU A 594 4.90 11.44 34.97
CA LEU A 594 4.93 10.03 35.38
C LEU A 594 4.62 9.86 36.88
N LEU A 595 5.16 10.72 37.74
CA LEU A 595 4.89 10.69 39.18
C LEU A 595 3.44 11.07 39.51
N ASP A 596 2.90 12.11 38.84
CA ASP A 596 1.49 12.50 38.99
C ASP A 596 0.55 11.35 38.60
N ALA A 597 0.84 10.68 37.49
CA ALA A 597 0.07 9.51 37.04
C ALA A 597 0.11 8.34 38.03
N THR A 598 1.14 8.28 38.88
CA THR A 598 1.30 7.26 39.94
C THR A 598 1.00 7.80 41.35
N ARG A 599 0.45 9.03 41.44
CA ARG A 599 0.09 9.74 42.69
C ARG A 599 1.25 9.85 43.68
N GLN A 600 2.45 10.08 43.17
CA GLN A 600 3.66 10.31 43.96
C GLN A 600 3.93 11.81 44.14
N ASP A 601 4.79 12.17 45.09
CA ASP A 601 5.20 13.56 45.32
C ASP A 601 6.10 14.08 44.20
N THR A 602 5.63 15.09 43.46
CA THR A 602 6.37 15.72 42.37
C THR A 602 7.47 16.67 42.85
N GLY A 603 7.46 17.08 44.12
CA GLY A 603 8.53 17.86 44.74
C GLY A 603 9.90 17.18 44.62
N LEU A 604 9.92 15.84 44.59
CA LEU A 604 11.10 15.00 44.39
C LEU A 604 11.84 15.31 43.08
N VAL A 605 11.15 15.74 42.02
CA VAL A 605 11.78 16.02 40.72
C VAL A 605 12.75 17.20 40.79
N THR A 606 12.44 18.18 41.65
CA THR A 606 13.25 19.39 41.81
C THR A 606 14.45 19.11 42.72
N THR A 607 14.21 18.44 43.85
CA THR A 607 15.26 18.12 44.84
C THR A 607 16.26 17.08 44.32
N ALA A 608 15.83 16.13 43.47
CA ALA A 608 16.69 15.12 42.85
C ALA A 608 17.83 15.68 41.98
N ARG A 609 17.83 16.98 41.66
CA ARG A 609 18.93 17.62 40.92
C ARG A 609 20.09 18.05 41.80
N THR A 610 19.84 18.24 43.09
CA THR A 610 20.83 18.76 44.05
C THR A 610 21.10 17.78 45.18
N GLU A 611 20.20 16.83 45.44
CA GLU A 611 20.27 15.90 46.57
C GLU A 611 20.41 14.45 46.10
N PRO A 612 21.51 13.74 46.46
CA PRO A 612 21.72 12.35 46.06
C PRO A 612 20.60 11.39 46.48
N LEU A 613 20.12 11.48 47.72
CA LEU A 613 19.06 10.60 48.23
C LEU A 613 17.74 10.79 47.49
N ALA A 614 17.40 12.03 47.12
CA ALA A 614 16.19 12.31 46.34
C ALA A 614 16.31 11.76 44.91
N ALA A 615 17.49 11.85 44.30
CA ALA A 615 17.75 11.26 42.99
C ALA A 615 17.66 9.73 43.00
N GLU A 616 18.18 9.10 44.04
CA GLU A 616 18.09 7.65 44.22
C GLU A 616 16.65 7.20 44.42
N ALA A 617 15.88 7.89 45.26
CA ALA A 617 14.46 7.61 45.49
C ALA A 617 13.64 7.75 44.19
N LEU A 618 13.86 8.84 43.44
CA LEU A 618 13.22 9.08 42.15
C LEU A 618 13.56 7.98 41.13
N ALA A 619 14.84 7.63 41.01
CA ALA A 619 15.31 6.58 40.12
C ALA A 619 14.72 5.21 40.45
N LEU A 620 14.59 4.88 41.75
CA LEU A 620 13.95 3.65 42.20
C LEU A 620 12.46 3.60 41.84
N LEU A 621 11.73 4.70 41.99
CA LEU A 621 10.31 4.77 41.63
C LEU A 621 10.09 4.50 40.15
N VAL A 622 10.83 5.20 39.28
CA VAL A 622 10.72 5.05 37.82
C VAL A 622 11.16 3.65 37.38
N LEU A 623 12.24 3.12 37.98
CA LEU A 623 12.72 1.77 37.68
C LEU A 623 11.71 0.70 38.10
N ARG A 624 11.05 0.84 39.26
CA ARG A 624 9.99 -0.09 39.69
C ARG A 624 8.83 -0.10 38.70
N GLY A 625 8.35 1.07 38.28
CA GLY A 625 7.29 1.15 37.26
C GLY A 625 7.63 0.44 35.96
N TRP A 626 8.90 0.47 35.55
CA TRP A 626 9.39 -0.32 34.40
C TRP A 626 9.39 -1.82 34.69
N LEU A 627 9.92 -2.24 35.84
CA LEU A 627 10.03 -3.65 36.22
C LEU A 627 8.66 -4.31 36.42
N ASP A 628 7.65 -3.55 36.87
CA ASP A 628 6.28 -4.03 37.04
C ASP A 628 5.60 -4.40 35.71
N THR A 629 6.15 -3.96 34.57
CA THR A 629 5.67 -4.39 33.24
C THR A 629 6.18 -5.77 32.82
N LEU A 630 7.20 -6.30 33.50
CA LEU A 630 7.77 -7.59 33.21
C LEU A 630 6.92 -8.68 33.90
N PRO A 631 6.76 -9.86 33.28
CA PRO A 631 6.09 -10.97 33.94
C PRO A 631 6.82 -11.27 35.26
N GLY A 632 6.09 -11.19 36.37
CA GLY A 632 6.68 -11.40 37.69
C GLY A 632 7.27 -12.81 37.77
N GLU A 633 8.44 -12.93 38.40
CA GLU A 633 8.84 -14.21 38.97
C GLU A 633 7.82 -14.52 40.06
N THR A 634 6.91 -15.45 39.78
CA THR A 634 6.22 -16.19 40.86
C THR A 634 7.32 -16.81 41.71
N ARG A 635 7.57 -16.19 42.88
CA ARG A 635 8.40 -16.77 43.93
C ARG A 635 7.81 -18.08 44.42
#